data_AF-M0FQ05-F1
#
_entry.id   AF-M0FQ05-F1
#
_cell.length_a   1.000
_cell.length_b   1.000
_cell.length_c   1.000
_cell.angle_alpha   90.00
_cell.angle_beta   90.00
_cell.angle_gamma   90.00
#
_symmetry.space_group_name_H-M   'P 1'
#
loop_
_entity.id
_entity.type
_entity.pdbx_description
1 polymer ?
#
loop_
_entity_poly.entity_id
_entity_poly.type
_entity_poly.pdbx_seq_one_letter_code
_entity_poly.pdbx_strand_id
1 'polypeptide(L)'
;MTDSARCTVVFVGIPLEPEFPTDIVETIGQEYDQKGSFRFSNTYPEAIEGIETGRFDVDSIVTFESSFEDTQATFDRAAELRRRFDEDRPCITDLPV
;
A
#
# COMPACT_ATOMS: atom_id res chain seq x y z
N MET A 1 1.26 4.62 -34.01
CA MET A 1 1.08 3.40 -33.20
C MET A 1 2.05 3.52 -32.06
N THR A 2 1.60 4.15 -30.97
CA THR A 2 2.44 4.38 -29.79
C THR A 2 2.69 3.04 -29.13
N ASP A 3 3.94 2.79 -28.76
CA ASP A 3 4.38 1.64 -27.97
C ASP A 3 3.58 1.65 -26.65
N SER A 4 2.52 0.85 -26.55
CA SER A 4 1.83 0.64 -25.26
C SER A 4 2.78 -0.17 -24.40
N ALA A 5 3.53 0.53 -23.54
CA ALA A 5 4.36 -0.13 -22.54
C ALA A 5 3.45 -1.01 -21.68
N ARG A 6 3.67 -2.32 -21.71
CA ARG A 6 2.98 -3.28 -20.84
C ARG A 6 3.25 -2.91 -19.39
N CYS A 7 2.19 -2.73 -18.62
CA CYS A 7 2.26 -2.33 -17.21
C CYS A 7 1.74 -3.45 -16.31
N THR A 8 2.36 -3.60 -15.14
CA THR A 8 1.91 -4.50 -14.09
C THR A 8 1.27 -3.71 -12.96
N VAL A 9 0.03 -4.04 -12.63
CA VAL A 9 -0.70 -3.53 -11.46
C VAL A 9 -0.59 -4.55 -10.33
N VAL A 10 -0.08 -4.11 -9.17
CA VAL A 10 0.10 -4.97 -7.98
C VAL A 10 -0.83 -4.53 -6.86
N PHE A 11 -1.75 -5.40 -6.45
CA PHE A 11 -2.64 -5.17 -5.32
C PHE A 11 -1.95 -5.58 -4.02
N VAL A 12 -1.62 -4.60 -3.18
CA VAL A 12 -0.94 -4.79 -1.88
C VAL A 12 -1.87 -4.56 -0.69
N GLY A 13 -2.75 -3.55 -0.80
CA GLY A 13 -3.73 -3.24 0.24
C GLY A 13 -4.92 -4.21 0.22
N ILE A 14 -5.53 -4.42 1.39
CA ILE A 14 -6.80 -5.15 1.53
C ILE A 14 -7.93 -4.12 1.58
N PRO A 15 -8.79 -4.03 0.56
CA PRO A 15 -9.92 -3.12 0.58
C PRO A 15 -10.98 -3.58 1.59
N LEU A 16 -11.78 -2.63 2.09
CA LEU A 16 -12.96 -2.94 2.91
C LEU A 16 -14.07 -3.57 2.06
N GLU A 17 -14.26 -3.05 0.85
CA GLU A 17 -15.19 -3.60 -0.13
C GLU A 17 -14.51 -4.71 -0.95
N PRO A 18 -15.14 -5.89 -1.10
CA PRO A 18 -14.55 -7.02 -1.81
C PRO A 18 -14.55 -6.85 -3.33
N GLU A 19 -15.33 -5.91 -3.86
CA GLU A 19 -15.49 -5.66 -5.29
C GLU A 19 -14.87 -4.31 -5.67
N PHE A 20 -14.15 -4.30 -6.80
CA PHE A 20 -13.57 -3.11 -7.39
C PHE A 20 -13.97 -3.05 -8.87
N PRO A 21 -14.74 -2.03 -9.30
CA PRO A 21 -15.17 -1.93 -10.69
C PRO A 21 -14.00 -1.55 -11.61
N THR A 22 -13.77 -2.35 -12.65
CA THR A 22 -12.71 -2.16 -13.65
C THR A 22 -13.27 -2.35 -15.07
N ASP A 23 -12.82 -1.53 -16.02
CA ASP A 23 -13.07 -1.77 -17.45
C ASP A 23 -12.17 -2.91 -17.98
N ILE A 24 -12.78 -4.07 -18.18
CA ILE A 24 -12.09 -5.27 -18.66
C ILE A 24 -11.66 -5.14 -20.13
N VAL A 25 -12.42 -4.41 -20.96
CA VAL A 25 -12.10 -4.22 -22.38
C VAL A 25 -10.86 -3.36 -22.52
N GLU A 26 -10.79 -2.26 -21.76
CA GLU A 26 -9.61 -1.41 -21.72
C GLU A 26 -8.40 -2.16 -21.15
N THR A 27 -8.58 -2.89 -20.05
CA THR A 27 -7.51 -3.69 -19.43
C THR A 27 -6.88 -4.67 -20.43
N ILE A 28 -7.72 -5.34 -21.23
CA ILE A 28 -7.25 -6.25 -22.29
C ILE A 28 -6.56 -5.45 -23.41
N GLY A 29 -7.16 -4.34 -23.84
CA GLY A 29 -6.64 -3.50 -24.93
C GLY A 29 -5.27 -2.87 -24.62
N GLN A 30 -4.99 -2.58 -23.35
CA GLN A 30 -3.70 -2.07 -22.86
C GLN A 30 -2.74 -3.16 -22.39
N GLU A 31 -3.15 -4.43 -22.45
CA GLU A 31 -2.35 -5.60 -22.05
C GLU A 31 -1.81 -5.51 -20.60
N TYR A 32 -2.63 -5.08 -19.64
CA TYR A 32 -2.22 -4.98 -18.24
C TYR A 32 -2.09 -6.34 -17.55
N ASP A 33 -0.98 -6.53 -16.82
CA ASP A 33 -0.77 -7.66 -15.90
C ASP A 33 -1.30 -7.31 -14.50
N GLN A 34 -2.23 -8.10 -13.97
CA GLN A 34 -2.77 -7.92 -12.62
C GLN A 34 -2.20 -8.97 -11.67
N LYS A 35 -1.61 -8.55 -10.55
CA LYS A 35 -1.00 -9.43 -9.53
C LYS A 35 -1.48 -9.08 -8.12
N GLY A 36 -1.80 -10.09 -7.32
CA GLY A 36 -1.96 -9.94 -5.87
C GLY A 36 -0.62 -10.13 -5.17
N SER A 37 -0.32 -9.28 -4.18
CA SER A 37 0.81 -9.47 -3.27
C SER A 37 0.31 -9.75 -1.87
N PHE A 38 0.66 -10.92 -1.33
CA PHE A 38 0.32 -11.28 0.04
C PHE A 38 1.59 -11.47 0.86
N ARG A 39 1.80 -10.56 1.81
CA ARG A 39 2.94 -10.56 2.74
C ARG A 39 4.27 -10.63 1.97
N PHE A 40 5.06 -11.67 2.22
CA PHE A 40 6.43 -11.84 1.75
C PHE A 40 6.72 -13.32 1.49
N SER A 41 7.73 -13.59 0.66
CA SER A 41 8.23 -14.95 0.41
C SER A 41 9.75 -14.91 0.28
N ASN A 42 10.45 -15.40 1.31
CA ASN A 42 11.91 -15.46 1.36
C ASN A 42 12.65 -14.12 1.16
N THR A 43 12.02 -12.97 1.45
CA THR A 43 12.61 -11.63 1.22
C THR A 43 13.22 -10.98 2.47
N TYR A 44 13.24 -11.68 3.61
CA TYR A 44 13.80 -11.15 4.85
C TYR A 44 15.30 -10.85 4.75
N PRO A 45 16.14 -11.74 4.18
CA PRO A 45 17.58 -11.46 4.04
C PRO A 45 17.86 -10.15 3.28
N GLU A 46 17.16 -9.94 2.16
CA GLU A 46 17.33 -8.75 1.32
C GLU A 46 16.81 -7.48 2.00
N ALA A 47 15.73 -7.59 2.79
CA ALA A 47 15.21 -6.47 3.57
C ALA A 47 16.20 -6.04 4.66
N ILE A 48 16.80 -6.99 5.37
CA ILE A 48 17.82 -6.74 6.41
C ILE A 48 19.06 -6.10 5.78
N GLU A 49 19.59 -6.67 4.69
CA GLU A 49 20.73 -6.11 3.96
C GLU A 49 20.45 -4.69 3.47
N GLY A 50 19.24 -4.44 2.96
CA GLY A 50 18.82 -3.11 2.53
C GLY A 50 18.80 -2.08 3.67
N ILE A 51 18.46 -2.48 4.89
CA ILE A 51 18.53 -1.60 6.07
C ILE A 51 19.98 -1.39 6.50
N GLU A 52 20.79 -2.45 6.60
CA GLU A 52 22.20 -2.38 7.02
C GLU A 52 23.05 -1.50 6.09
N THR A 53 22.76 -1.54 4.79
CA THR A 53 23.45 -0.73 3.77
C THR A 53 22.94 0.70 3.66
N GLY A 54 21.88 1.06 4.40
CA GLY A 54 21.22 2.36 4.33
C GLY A 54 20.40 2.57 3.06
N ARG A 55 20.13 1.52 2.28
CA ARG A 55 19.22 1.57 1.11
C ARG A 55 17.78 1.82 1.53
N PHE A 56 17.38 1.32 2.71
CA PHE A 56 16.06 1.54 3.30
C PHE A 56 16.20 2.26 4.64
N ASP A 57 15.81 3.54 4.69
CA ASP A 57 15.67 4.30 5.94
C ASP A 57 14.30 4.00 6.56
N VAL A 58 14.26 3.00 7.43
CA VAL A 58 13.04 2.60 8.15
C VAL A 58 12.79 3.44 9.39
N ASP A 59 13.80 4.11 9.95
CA ASP A 59 13.63 4.92 11.16
C ASP A 59 12.80 6.17 10.86
N SER A 60 12.95 6.73 9.65
CA SER A 60 12.20 7.91 9.20
C SER A 60 10.67 7.75 9.19
N ILE A 61 10.15 6.51 9.15
CA ILE A 61 8.71 6.25 9.13
C ILE A 61 8.10 6.15 10.53
N VAL A 62 8.93 6.06 11.58
CA VAL A 62 8.48 6.00 12.98
C VAL A 62 7.97 7.38 13.40
N THR A 63 6.66 7.48 13.63
CA THR A 63 6.03 8.78 13.95
C THR A 63 5.93 9.07 15.44
N PHE A 64 6.02 8.04 16.29
CA PHE A 64 6.11 8.17 17.74
C PHE A 64 6.52 6.84 18.39
N GLU A 65 7.05 6.94 19.61
CA GLU A 65 7.39 5.80 20.47
C GLU A 65 6.59 5.92 21.78
N SER A 66 6.30 4.78 22.39
CA SER A 66 5.61 4.70 23.67
C SER A 66 6.10 3.50 24.46
N SER A 67 5.98 3.55 25.79
CA SER A 67 6.31 2.40 26.63
C SER A 67 5.24 1.30 26.50
N PHE A 68 5.60 0.10 26.93
CA PHE A 68 4.71 -1.07 26.85
C PHE A 68 3.47 -0.92 27.74
N GLU A 69 3.61 -0.24 28.89
CA GLU A 69 2.50 0.03 29.83
C GLU A 69 1.37 0.85 29.20
N ASP A 70 1.71 1.68 28.20
CA ASP A 70 0.78 2.57 27.50
C ASP A 70 0.19 1.94 26.21
N THR A 71 0.25 0.60 26.08
CA THR A 71 -0.18 -0.12 24.87
C THR A 71 -1.57 0.29 24.41
N GLN A 72 -2.57 0.34 25.31
CA GLN A 72 -3.95 0.69 24.93
C GLN A 72 -4.04 2.09 24.35
N ALA A 73 -3.51 3.09 25.07
CA ALA A 73 -3.53 4.49 24.62
C ALA A 73 -2.76 4.67 23.30
N THR A 74 -1.70 3.89 23.10
CA THR A 74 -0.91 3.86 21.85
C THR A 74 -1.73 3.35 20.66
N PHE A 75 -2.49 2.26 20.83
CA PHE A 75 -3.38 1.76 19.79
C PHE A 75 -4.52 2.74 19.49
N ASP A 76 -5.09 3.38 20.51
CA ASP A 76 -6.15 4.37 20.33
C ASP A 76 -5.65 5.58 19.51
N ARG A 77 -4.45 6.10 19.84
CA ARG A 77 -3.79 7.15 19.06
C ARG A 77 -3.52 6.73 17.62
N ALA A 78 -3.03 5.51 17.40
CA ALA A 78 -2.76 5.00 16.05
C ALA A 78 -4.06 4.91 15.21
N ALA A 79 -5.17 4.52 15.84
CA ALA A 79 -6.48 4.45 15.19
C ALA A 79 -7.03 5.84 14.82
N GLU A 80 -6.84 6.86 15.67
CA GLU A 80 -7.23 8.24 15.36
C GLU A 80 -6.48 8.81 14.16
N LEU A 81 -5.16 8.57 14.08
CA LEU A 81 -4.36 8.99 12.93
C LEU A 81 -4.89 8.39 11.63
N ARG A 82 -5.29 7.12 11.64
CA ARG A 82 -5.90 6.46 10.48
C ARG A 82 -7.18 7.17 10.04
N ARG A 83 -8.09 7.50 10.96
CA ARG A 83 -9.36 8.17 10.60
C ARG A 83 -9.12 9.47 9.85
N ARG A 84 -8.15 10.28 10.30
CA ARG A 84 -7.77 11.51 9.59
C ARG A 84 -7.36 11.25 8.15
N PHE A 85 -6.62 10.17 7.88
CA PHE A 85 -6.21 9.83 6.53
C PHE A 85 -7.34 9.26 5.67
N ASP A 86 -8.30 8.55 6.26
CA ASP A 86 -9.45 7.98 5.54
C ASP A 86 -10.55 9.04 5.28
N GLU A 87 -10.79 10.00 6.19
CA GLU A 87 -11.81 11.05 6.01
C GLU A 87 -11.41 12.12 4.99
N ASP A 88 -10.11 12.41 4.85
CA ASP A 88 -9.61 13.48 3.98
C ASP A 88 -9.22 13.00 2.56
N ARG A 89 -9.28 11.70 2.26
CA ARG A 89 -8.97 11.18 0.92
C ARG A 89 -10.23 10.82 0.13
N PRO A 90 -10.50 11.48 -1.01
CA PRO A 90 -11.51 10.98 -1.94
C PRO A 90 -11.11 9.58 -2.41
N CYS A 91 -12.08 8.68 -2.59
CA CYS A 91 -11.81 7.40 -3.23
C CYS A 91 -11.30 7.70 -4.65
N ILE A 92 -10.43 6.86 -5.21
CA ILE A 92 -9.97 7.03 -6.59
C ILE A 92 -11.13 7.06 -7.60
N THR A 93 -12.24 6.40 -7.24
CA THR A 93 -13.51 6.39 -7.98
C THR A 93 -14.30 7.69 -7.90
N ASP A 94 -13.99 8.56 -6.93
CA ASP A 94 -14.64 9.87 -6.74
C ASP A 94 -13.92 10.98 -7.52
N LEU A 95 -12.78 10.67 -8.14
CA LEU A 95 -12.04 11.60 -8.99
C LEU A 95 -12.64 11.60 -10.40
N PRO A 96 -12.77 12.78 -11.05
CA PRO A 96 -13.20 12.82 -12.45
C PRO A 96 -12.15 12.11 -13.32
N VAL A 97 -12.63 11.23 -14.20
CA VAL A 97 -11.84 10.53 -15.23
C VAL A 97 -11.28 11.51 -16.24
#